data_AF-A0A8H6TDQ1-F1
#
_entry.id   AF-A0A8H6TDQ1-F1
#
_cell.length_a   1.000
_cell.length_b   1.000
_cell.length_c   1.000
_cell.angle_alpha   90.00
_cell.angle_beta   90.00
_cell.angle_gamma   90.00
#
_symmetry.space_group_name_H-M   'P 1'
#
loop_
_entity.id
_entity.type
_entity.pdbx_description
1 polymer ?
#
loop_
_entity_poly.entity_id
_entity_poly.type
_entity_poly.pdbx_seq_one_letter_code
_entity_poly.pdbx_strand_id
1 'polypeptide(L)'
;MNDPEGELQALLPRLLRESRIHFLDNLRSFLIVLVILHHAALPYSALVAVFWPYKSPYHVWRFSQAIITLFVALNQTFFMGLLFFLAGHFSSIAIERKSYRAFCVDRLKRLGIPMVVYTLLVHPLLLILVEWAHRGSIASALKNYYLHLNGVRGPIWFIATLLAFDLIYASIHLIVPSFKYLIPTTQTQYRAAAILGIGAVIMTSFFLRLSHPIGRTLPPLEVELAYTPQYVFAYIAGTSMSKTQIWILTPDPRRALLLSYLGAIAALGIASLVFGPSKGYAGGWSLVALFYAAFNEVCFYFIGRAWYSFFHDSESTTQRWKNTARYSYGAYLVHGLVVVGLQILVDGAVGGALDGLFKAIIVGGLAVLGSWALAVVLVSIPLVGRII
;
A
#
# COMPACT_ATOMS: atom_id res chain seq x y z
N MET A 1 -5.68 22.47 -47.37
CA MET A 1 -6.77 21.79 -46.66
C MET A 1 -6.13 21.02 -45.53
N ASN A 2 -6.38 21.40 -44.28
CA ASN A 2 -5.97 20.59 -43.13
C ASN A 2 -6.79 19.29 -43.20
N ASP A 3 -6.12 18.15 -43.23
CA ASP A 3 -6.73 16.82 -43.18
C ASP A 3 -7.10 16.50 -41.73
N PRO A 4 -8.36 16.67 -41.32
CA PRO A 4 -8.78 16.52 -39.92
C PRO A 4 -8.70 15.05 -39.46
N GLU A 5 -8.82 14.11 -40.40
CA GLU A 5 -8.71 12.67 -40.12
C GLU A 5 -7.24 12.28 -39.89
N GLY A 6 -6.32 12.84 -40.69
CA GLY A 6 -4.87 12.70 -40.49
C GLY A 6 -4.38 13.28 -39.15
N GLU A 7 -4.90 14.44 -38.75
CA GLU A 7 -4.61 15.02 -37.43
C GLU A 7 -5.16 14.15 -36.29
N LEU A 8 -6.38 13.62 -36.41
CA LEU A 8 -6.99 12.73 -35.41
C LEU A 8 -6.21 11.42 -35.26
N GLN A 9 -5.79 10.80 -36.38
CA GLN A 9 -4.97 9.58 -36.35
C GLN A 9 -3.58 9.79 -35.75
N ALA A 10 -3.00 10.98 -35.90
CA ALA A 10 -1.73 11.34 -35.25
C ALA A 10 -1.89 11.66 -33.75
N LEU A 11 -3.04 12.20 -33.34
CA LEU A 11 -3.36 12.54 -31.96
C LEU A 11 -3.76 11.31 -31.13
N LEU A 12 -4.46 10.35 -31.73
CA LEU A 12 -5.01 9.19 -31.02
C LEU A 12 -3.94 8.38 -30.24
N PRO A 13 -2.77 8.04 -30.80
CA PRO A 13 -1.72 7.36 -30.05
C PRO A 13 -1.18 8.19 -28.87
N ARG A 14 -1.11 9.52 -29.01
CA ARG A 14 -0.64 10.42 -27.94
C ARG A 14 -1.67 10.48 -26.81
N LEU A 15 -2.94 10.66 -27.14
CA LEU A 15 -4.04 10.70 -26.16
C LEU A 15 -4.15 9.38 -25.39
N LEU A 16 -4.03 8.25 -26.08
CA LEU A 16 -4.02 6.93 -25.43
C LEU A 16 -2.82 6.73 -24.50
N ARG A 17 -1.64 7.27 -24.87
CA ARG A 17 -0.44 7.22 -24.03
C ARG A 17 -0.55 8.11 -22.79
N GLU A 18 -1.08 9.31 -22.95
CA GLU A 18 -1.30 10.25 -21.84
C GLU A 18 -2.34 9.69 -20.86
N SER A 19 -3.48 9.21 -21.37
CA SER A 19 -4.48 8.48 -20.58
C SER A 19 -3.86 7.32 -19.81
N ARG A 20 -3.03 6.49 -20.47
CA ARG A 20 -2.31 5.38 -19.83
C ARG A 20 -1.45 5.84 -18.63
N ILE A 21 -0.75 6.97 -18.76
CA ILE A 21 0.10 7.47 -17.69
C ILE A 21 -0.75 8.04 -16.55
N HIS A 22 -1.80 8.78 -16.87
CA HIS A 22 -2.65 9.43 -15.89
C HIS A 22 -3.40 8.43 -15.01
N PHE A 23 -3.95 7.34 -15.55
CA PHE A 23 -4.66 6.40 -14.69
C PHE A 23 -3.73 5.69 -13.68
N LEU A 24 -2.49 5.35 -14.07
CA LEU A 24 -1.53 4.73 -13.17
C LEU A 24 -1.12 5.70 -12.04
N ASP A 25 -0.94 6.98 -12.39
CA ASP A 25 -0.64 8.05 -11.44
C ASP A 25 -1.80 8.32 -10.47
N ASN A 26 -3.03 8.31 -10.99
CA ASN A 26 -4.24 8.49 -10.20
C ASN A 26 -4.50 7.29 -9.29
N LEU A 27 -4.30 6.06 -9.79
CA LEU A 27 -4.41 4.83 -9.00
C LEU A 27 -3.39 4.84 -7.87
N ARG A 28 -2.13 5.17 -8.15
CA ARG A 28 -1.10 5.34 -7.12
C ARG A 28 -1.52 6.36 -6.07
N SER A 29 -2.02 7.53 -6.49
CA SER A 29 -2.48 8.58 -5.57
C SER A 29 -3.64 8.11 -4.69
N PHE A 30 -4.61 7.41 -5.27
CA PHE A 30 -5.72 6.78 -4.56
C PHE A 30 -5.24 5.76 -3.53
N LEU A 31 -4.26 4.92 -3.87
CA LEU A 31 -3.69 3.96 -2.94
C LEU A 31 -2.97 4.66 -1.77
N ILE A 32 -2.30 5.80 -2.01
CA ILE A 32 -1.74 6.61 -0.91
C ILE A 32 -2.85 7.22 -0.05
N VAL A 33 -3.97 7.66 -0.62
CA VAL A 33 -5.12 8.08 0.18
C VAL A 33 -5.60 6.93 1.08
N LEU A 34 -5.71 5.70 0.54
CA LEU A 34 -6.07 4.52 1.33
C LEU A 34 -5.06 4.22 2.45
N VAL A 35 -3.75 4.42 2.23
CA VAL A 35 -2.72 4.30 3.29
C VAL A 35 -3.05 5.25 4.45
N ILE A 36 -3.35 6.51 4.14
CA ILE A 36 -3.66 7.54 5.15
C ILE A 36 -4.95 7.20 5.89
N LEU A 37 -6.02 6.84 5.16
CA LEU A 37 -7.29 6.47 5.76
C LEU A 37 -7.17 5.22 6.64
N HIS A 38 -6.36 4.24 6.22
CA HIS A 38 -6.06 3.05 7.01
C HIS A 38 -5.41 3.43 8.35
N HIS A 39 -4.36 4.24 8.34
CA HIS A 39 -3.69 4.69 9.56
C HIS A 39 -4.54 5.62 10.43
N ALA A 40 -5.41 6.45 9.82
CA ALA A 40 -6.39 7.26 10.54
C ALA A 40 -7.41 6.39 11.30
N ALA A 41 -7.79 5.24 10.73
CA ALA A 41 -8.73 4.29 11.31
C ALA A 41 -8.14 3.40 12.41
N LEU A 42 -6.83 3.11 12.38
CA LEU A 42 -6.20 2.14 13.27
C LEU A 42 -6.46 2.36 14.77
N PRO A 43 -6.35 3.57 15.36
CA PRO A 43 -6.61 3.81 16.78
C PRO A 43 -7.99 3.43 17.27
N TYR A 44 -8.96 3.41 16.36
CA TYR A 44 -10.37 3.17 16.66
C TYR A 44 -10.83 1.76 16.25
N SER A 45 -9.92 0.96 15.69
CA SER A 45 -10.16 -0.42 15.27
C SER A 45 -9.82 -1.44 16.37
N ALA A 46 -10.25 -2.69 16.21
CA ALA A 46 -9.82 -3.79 17.07
C ALA A 46 -8.35 -4.23 16.83
N LEU A 47 -7.69 -3.70 15.79
CA LEU A 47 -6.33 -4.06 15.37
C LEU A 47 -5.26 -3.07 15.85
N VAL A 48 -5.66 -2.05 16.63
CA VAL A 48 -4.80 -0.93 17.06
C VAL A 48 -3.49 -1.38 17.72
N ALA A 49 -3.53 -2.45 18.52
CA ALA A 49 -2.42 -2.82 19.40
C ALA A 49 -1.14 -3.26 18.66
N VAL A 50 -1.25 -3.55 17.36
CA VAL A 50 -0.18 -4.20 16.60
C VAL A 50 0.47 -3.26 15.58
N PHE A 51 -0.27 -2.29 15.03
CA PHE A 51 0.13 -1.63 13.78
C PHE A 51 0.26 -0.10 13.83
N TRP A 52 -0.04 0.54 14.97
CA TRP A 52 0.02 2.00 15.09
C TRP A 52 0.50 2.49 16.46
N PRO A 53 1.38 3.50 16.53
CA PRO A 53 1.94 4.01 17.78
C PRO A 53 0.92 4.73 18.67
N TYR A 54 -0.03 5.47 18.10
CA TYR A 54 -1.04 6.18 18.89
C TYR A 54 -2.25 5.29 19.19
N LYS A 55 -2.68 5.29 20.46
CA LYS A 55 -3.88 4.59 20.93
C LYS A 55 -4.84 5.61 21.52
N SER A 56 -6.07 5.63 21.00
CA SER A 56 -7.12 6.48 21.56
C SER A 56 -7.46 5.99 22.97
N PRO A 57 -7.54 6.88 23.97
CA PRO A 57 -7.97 6.53 25.32
C PRO A 57 -9.50 6.37 25.43
N TYR A 58 -10.25 6.69 24.38
CA TYR A 58 -11.70 6.72 24.40
C TYR A 58 -12.30 5.40 23.87
N HIS A 59 -13.35 4.94 24.55
CA HIS A 59 -14.09 3.76 24.13
C HIS A 59 -14.81 4.01 22.80
N VAL A 60 -14.77 3.00 21.93
CA VAL A 60 -15.48 2.96 20.66
C VAL A 60 -16.64 1.99 20.79
N TRP A 61 -17.81 2.36 20.27
CA TRP A 61 -18.97 1.47 20.26
C TRP A 61 -18.66 0.20 19.46
N ARG A 62 -19.10 -0.97 19.93
CA ARG A 62 -18.77 -2.26 19.31
C ARG A 62 -19.09 -2.32 17.82
N PHE A 63 -20.24 -1.78 17.42
CA PHE A 63 -20.66 -1.74 16.02
C PHE A 63 -19.71 -0.87 15.16
N SER A 64 -19.38 0.32 15.64
CA SER A 64 -18.40 1.22 15.00
C SER A 64 -17.03 0.56 14.89
N GLN A 65 -16.53 -0.04 15.96
CA GLN A 65 -15.26 -0.75 15.95
C GLN A 65 -15.25 -1.90 14.93
N ALA A 66 -16.37 -2.62 14.77
CA ALA A 66 -16.50 -3.67 13.77
C ALA A 66 -16.43 -3.13 12.34
N ILE A 67 -17.12 -2.02 12.03
CA ILE A 67 -17.05 -1.37 10.71
C ILE A 67 -15.62 -0.90 10.40
N ILE A 68 -14.98 -0.23 11.36
CA ILE A 68 -13.61 0.28 11.19
C ILE A 68 -12.65 -0.89 10.99
N THR A 69 -12.79 -1.97 11.77
CA THR A 69 -11.97 -3.18 11.65
C THR A 69 -12.18 -3.86 10.30
N LEU A 70 -13.43 -3.93 9.81
CA LEU A 70 -13.74 -4.47 8.48
C LEU A 70 -13.06 -3.66 7.38
N PHE A 71 -13.12 -2.32 7.46
CA PHE A 71 -12.42 -1.44 6.52
C PHE A 71 -10.90 -1.70 6.55
N VAL A 72 -10.28 -1.70 7.72
CA VAL A 72 -8.83 -1.94 7.89
C VAL A 72 -8.44 -3.31 7.34
N ALA A 73 -9.19 -4.36 7.67
CA ALA A 73 -8.92 -5.73 7.25
C ALA A 73 -9.06 -5.90 5.73
N LEU A 74 -10.15 -5.41 5.13
CA LEU A 74 -10.35 -5.47 3.68
C LEU A 74 -9.31 -4.63 2.94
N ASN A 75 -9.03 -3.42 3.42
CA ASN A 75 -8.03 -2.55 2.81
C ASN A 75 -6.68 -3.28 2.73
N GLN A 76 -6.21 -3.85 3.86
CA GLN A 76 -4.95 -4.57 3.98
C GLN A 76 -4.75 -5.68 2.94
N THR A 77 -5.83 -6.33 2.50
CA THR A 77 -5.73 -7.43 1.55
C THR A 77 -5.23 -7.04 0.17
N PHE A 78 -5.36 -5.78 -0.25
CA PHE A 78 -5.07 -5.40 -1.65
C PHE A 78 -4.20 -4.17 -1.83
N PHE A 79 -4.29 -3.14 -0.96
CA PHE A 79 -3.72 -1.83 -1.29
C PHE A 79 -2.18 -1.85 -1.37
N MET A 80 -1.51 -2.50 -0.42
CA MET A 80 -0.05 -2.67 -0.45
C MET A 80 0.38 -3.55 -1.61
N GLY A 81 -0.33 -4.66 -1.86
CA GLY A 81 -0.10 -5.50 -3.03
C GLY A 81 -0.18 -4.70 -4.34
N LEU A 82 -1.22 -3.87 -4.51
CA LEU A 82 -1.34 -3.02 -5.69
C LEU A 82 -0.24 -1.97 -5.80
N LEU A 83 0.23 -1.39 -4.68
CA LEU A 83 1.37 -0.48 -4.68
C LEU A 83 2.64 -1.20 -5.17
N PHE A 84 2.91 -2.43 -4.70
CA PHE A 84 4.03 -3.25 -5.19
C PHE A 84 3.87 -3.65 -6.66
N PHE A 85 2.65 -3.96 -7.11
CA PHE A 85 2.34 -4.22 -8.51
C PHE A 85 2.66 -3.01 -9.40
N LEU A 86 2.21 -1.81 -9.03
CA LEU A 86 2.55 -0.59 -9.76
C LEU A 86 4.05 -0.31 -9.73
N ALA A 87 4.70 -0.53 -8.59
CA ALA A 87 6.14 -0.33 -8.45
C ALA A 87 6.93 -1.26 -9.38
N GLY A 88 6.56 -2.54 -9.46
CA GLY A 88 7.16 -3.50 -10.39
C GLY A 88 7.00 -3.07 -11.85
N HIS A 89 5.84 -2.53 -12.22
CA HIS A 89 5.61 -2.00 -13.56
C HIS A 89 6.52 -0.80 -13.88
N PHE A 90 6.63 0.16 -12.96
CA PHE A 90 7.50 1.32 -13.17
C PHE A 90 8.98 0.94 -13.17
N SER A 91 9.38 -0.05 -12.37
CA SER A 91 10.75 -0.54 -12.33
C SER A 91 11.15 -1.30 -13.59
N SER A 92 10.25 -2.08 -14.21
CA SER A 92 10.55 -2.71 -15.50
C SER A 92 10.73 -1.69 -16.61
N ILE A 93 9.96 -0.60 -16.63
CA ILE A 93 10.18 0.51 -17.59
C ILE A 93 11.49 1.26 -17.30
N ALA A 94 11.79 1.51 -16.02
CA ALA A 94 12.95 2.31 -15.64
C ALA A 94 14.28 1.59 -15.92
N ILE A 95 14.33 0.27 -15.75
CA ILE A 95 15.56 -0.50 -15.99
C ILE A 95 15.88 -0.62 -17.49
N GLU A 96 14.88 -0.63 -18.37
CA GLU A 96 15.09 -0.60 -19.83
C GLU A 96 15.69 0.73 -20.31
N ARG A 97 15.50 1.81 -19.55
CA ARG A 97 15.92 3.18 -19.93
C ARG A 97 17.22 3.64 -19.25
N LYS A 98 17.73 2.91 -18.27
CA LYS A 98 18.89 3.30 -17.45
C LYS A 98 19.91 2.17 -17.43
N SER A 99 21.20 2.52 -17.34
CA SER A 99 22.21 1.51 -16.99
C SER A 99 21.97 0.97 -15.57
N TYR A 100 22.42 -0.25 -15.28
CA TYR A 100 22.30 -0.87 -13.95
C TYR A 100 22.75 0.07 -12.83
N ARG A 101 23.94 0.68 -12.97
CA ARG A 101 24.48 1.62 -11.97
C ARG A 101 23.60 2.86 -11.82
N ALA A 102 23.13 3.45 -12.93
CA ALA A 102 22.27 4.63 -12.89
C ALA A 102 20.92 4.34 -12.24
N PHE A 103 20.34 3.15 -12.48
CA PHE A 103 19.12 2.69 -11.83
C PHE A 103 19.31 2.55 -10.32
N CYS A 104 20.34 1.81 -9.87
CA CYS A 104 20.60 1.58 -8.45
C CYS A 104 20.85 2.90 -7.69
N VAL A 105 21.65 3.82 -8.26
CA VAL A 105 21.91 5.13 -7.63
C VAL A 105 20.64 5.98 -7.53
N ASP A 106 19.78 5.98 -8.56
CA ASP A 106 18.51 6.69 -8.52
C ASP A 106 17.58 6.13 -7.45
N ARG A 107 17.46 4.79 -7.33
CA ARG A 107 16.65 4.15 -6.28
C ARG A 107 17.19 4.40 -4.88
N LEU A 108 18.51 4.30 -4.68
CA LEU A 108 19.14 4.61 -3.39
C LEU A 108 18.91 6.07 -2.97
N LYS A 109 18.99 7.00 -3.92
CA LYS A 109 18.71 8.42 -3.63
C LYS A 109 17.24 8.64 -3.30
N ARG A 110 16.32 8.14 -4.13
CA ARG A 110 14.89 8.42 -4.02
C ARG A 110 14.19 7.66 -2.90
N LEU A 111 14.66 6.47 -2.55
CA LEU A 111 14.04 5.62 -1.51
C LEU A 111 14.92 5.55 -0.26
N GLY A 112 16.24 5.35 -0.43
CA GLY A 112 17.17 5.18 0.68
C GLY A 112 17.34 6.45 1.53
N ILE A 113 17.49 7.63 0.90
CA ILE A 113 17.63 8.88 1.65
C ILE A 113 16.36 9.18 2.46
N PRO A 114 15.14 9.20 1.88
CA PRO A 114 13.92 9.42 2.68
C PRO A 114 13.72 8.37 3.77
N MET A 115 14.05 7.10 3.51
CA MET A 115 13.95 6.02 4.50
C MET A 115 14.83 6.28 5.73
N VAL A 116 16.10 6.68 5.53
CA VAL A 116 17.03 6.98 6.62
C VAL A 116 16.58 8.24 7.37
N VAL A 117 16.24 9.31 6.65
CA VAL A 117 15.76 10.56 7.25
C VAL A 117 14.49 10.32 8.07
N TYR A 118 13.55 9.55 7.55
CA TYR A 118 12.32 9.22 8.26
C TYR A 118 12.61 8.44 9.55
N THR A 119 13.42 7.38 9.45
CA THR A 119 13.74 6.52 10.58
C THR A 119 14.52 7.28 11.67
N LEU A 120 15.46 8.14 11.30
CA LEU A 120 16.30 8.83 12.28
C LEU A 120 15.67 10.10 12.85
N LEU A 121 14.76 10.75 12.13
CA LEU A 121 14.20 12.06 12.51
C LEU A 121 12.67 12.04 12.62
N VAL A 122 11.96 11.64 11.55
CA VAL A 122 10.49 11.76 11.49
C VAL A 122 9.79 10.82 12.46
N HIS A 123 10.23 9.57 12.57
CA HIS A 123 9.62 8.60 13.48
C HIS A 123 9.85 8.96 14.96
N PRO A 124 11.05 9.39 15.40
CA PRO A 124 11.25 9.98 16.72
C PRO A 124 10.34 11.17 17.03
N LEU A 125 10.12 12.08 16.07
CA LEU A 125 9.18 13.19 16.25
C LEU A 125 7.75 12.68 16.51
N LEU A 126 7.34 11.60 15.84
CA LEU A 126 6.06 10.96 16.11
C LEU A 126 6.00 10.44 17.56
N LEU A 127 7.05 9.77 18.03
CA LEU A 127 7.11 9.28 19.42
C LEU A 127 7.03 10.43 20.43
N ILE A 128 7.68 11.57 20.17
CA ILE A 128 7.57 12.77 21.01
C ILE A 128 6.10 13.21 21.13
N LEU A 129 5.36 13.25 20.02
CA LEU A 129 3.94 13.63 20.03
C LEU A 129 3.09 12.66 20.86
N VAL A 130 3.32 11.35 20.70
CA VAL A 130 2.58 10.31 21.44
C VAL A 130 2.87 10.40 22.94
N GLU A 131 4.14 10.48 23.33
CA GLU A 131 4.53 10.59 24.74
C GLU A 131 4.03 11.89 25.37
N TRP A 132 4.06 13.00 24.63
CA TRP A 132 3.46 14.26 25.09
C TRP A 132 1.95 14.10 25.36
N ALA A 133 1.21 13.47 24.44
CA ALA A 133 -0.23 13.25 24.59
C ALA A 133 -0.56 12.34 25.77
N HIS A 134 0.26 11.31 26.02
CA HIS A 134 0.08 10.37 27.13
C HIS A 134 0.77 10.80 28.43
N ARG A 135 1.37 12.00 28.47
CA ARG A 135 2.15 12.52 29.63
C ARG A 135 3.26 11.56 30.07
N GLY A 136 3.84 10.85 29.12
CA GLY A 136 4.97 9.94 29.33
C GLY A 136 6.32 10.64 29.27
N SER A 137 7.39 9.87 29.48
CA SER A 137 8.76 10.39 29.48
C SER A 137 9.36 10.38 28.08
N ILE A 138 9.36 11.55 27.43
CA ILE A 138 9.96 11.76 26.11
C ILE A 138 11.43 11.34 26.09
N ALA A 139 12.20 11.71 27.12
CA ALA A 139 13.62 11.37 27.21
C ALA A 139 13.84 9.85 27.26
N SER A 140 13.03 9.13 28.03
CA SER A 140 13.09 7.67 28.10
C SER A 140 12.71 7.02 26.78
N ALA A 141 11.65 7.51 26.12
CA ALA A 141 11.20 6.99 24.84
C ALA A 141 12.26 7.15 23.74
N LEU A 142 12.87 8.34 23.62
CA LEU A 142 13.94 8.59 22.65
C LEU A 142 15.19 7.77 22.96
N LYS A 143 15.61 7.71 24.23
CA LYS A 143 16.74 6.86 24.64
C LYS A 143 16.50 5.41 24.25
N ASN A 144 15.34 4.86 24.60
CA ASN A 144 14.97 3.49 24.25
C ASN A 144 14.92 3.26 22.75
N TYR A 145 14.38 4.22 21.99
CA TYR A 145 14.29 4.16 20.54
C TYR A 145 15.66 4.01 19.88
N TYR A 146 16.60 4.89 20.20
CA TYR A 146 17.93 4.87 19.58
C TYR A 146 18.81 3.71 20.09
N LEU A 147 18.67 3.29 21.35
CA LEU A 147 19.39 2.13 21.88
C LEU A 147 18.98 0.81 21.21
N HIS A 148 17.72 0.68 20.80
CA HIS A 148 17.17 -0.54 20.18
C HIS A 148 16.89 -0.36 18.69
N LEU A 149 17.52 0.63 18.05
CA LEU A 149 17.36 0.86 16.63
C LEU A 149 18.13 -0.22 15.84
N ASN A 150 17.39 -1.13 15.23
CA ASN A 150 17.93 -2.27 14.46
C ASN A 150 17.42 -2.32 13.01
N GLY A 151 16.75 -1.27 12.55
CA GLY A 151 16.12 -1.23 11.25
C GLY A 151 15.28 0.01 11.02
N VAL A 152 14.54 -0.04 9.92
CA VAL A 152 13.59 0.99 9.47
C VAL A 152 12.40 1.07 10.43
N ARG A 153 11.79 2.25 10.62
CA ARG A 153 10.69 2.42 11.59
C ARG A 153 9.44 3.06 11.01
N GLY A 154 8.29 2.55 11.42
CA GLY A 154 6.97 3.07 11.03
C GLY A 154 6.58 2.70 9.59
N PRO A 155 5.65 3.44 8.96
CA PRO A 155 5.07 3.08 7.66
C PRO A 155 6.08 3.13 6.50
N ILE A 156 7.29 3.63 6.73
CA ILE A 156 8.38 3.76 5.74
C ILE A 156 8.99 2.40 5.34
N TRP A 157 8.62 1.31 6.03
CA TRP A 157 8.99 -0.06 5.66
C TRP A 157 8.69 -0.36 4.18
N PHE A 158 7.59 0.19 3.63
CA PHE A 158 7.21 -0.07 2.24
C PHE A 158 8.29 0.38 1.25
N ILE A 159 8.85 1.58 1.41
CA ILE A 159 9.91 2.04 0.51
C ILE A 159 11.25 1.35 0.76
N ALA A 160 11.48 0.85 1.97
CA ALA A 160 12.64 0.02 2.30
C ALA A 160 12.56 -1.33 1.58
N THR A 161 11.40 -2.00 1.67
CA THR A 161 11.13 -3.25 0.95
C THR A 161 11.16 -3.02 -0.56
N LEU A 162 10.60 -1.91 -1.05
CA LEU A 162 10.65 -1.55 -2.47
C LEU A 162 12.09 -1.36 -2.95
N LEU A 163 12.94 -0.68 -2.18
CA LEU A 163 14.35 -0.55 -2.50
C LEU A 163 15.02 -1.92 -2.61
N ALA A 164 14.74 -2.85 -1.68
CA ALA A 164 15.25 -4.21 -1.76
C ALA A 164 14.76 -4.93 -3.04
N PHE A 165 13.46 -4.83 -3.35
CA PHE A 165 12.88 -5.44 -4.55
C PHE A 165 13.49 -4.85 -5.84
N ASP A 166 13.67 -3.54 -5.91
CA ASP A 166 14.29 -2.86 -7.05
C ASP A 166 15.73 -3.34 -7.28
N LEU A 167 16.53 -3.44 -6.21
CA LEU A 167 17.93 -3.89 -6.29
C LEU A 167 18.05 -5.38 -6.64
N ILE A 168 17.18 -6.22 -6.08
CA ILE A 168 17.08 -7.64 -6.43
C ILE A 168 16.68 -7.79 -7.89
N TYR A 169 15.63 -7.09 -8.32
CA TYR A 169 15.14 -7.13 -9.71
C TYR A 169 16.22 -6.67 -10.70
N ALA A 170 16.93 -5.59 -10.38
CA ALA A 170 18.04 -5.12 -11.21
C ALA A 170 19.17 -6.15 -11.31
N SER A 171 19.46 -6.85 -10.21
CA SER A 171 20.51 -7.87 -10.18
C SER A 171 20.10 -9.12 -10.97
N ILE A 172 18.84 -9.57 -10.84
CA ILE A 172 18.29 -10.67 -11.64
C ILE A 172 18.32 -10.31 -13.13
N HIS A 173 17.93 -9.09 -13.50
CA HIS A 173 17.93 -8.64 -14.88
C HIS A 173 19.34 -8.62 -15.50
N LEU A 174 20.38 -8.38 -14.67
CA LEU A 174 21.77 -8.40 -15.10
C LEU A 174 22.33 -9.84 -15.24
N ILE A 175 22.02 -10.71 -14.27
CA ILE A 175 22.62 -12.05 -14.15
C ILE A 175 21.85 -13.09 -14.96
N VAL A 176 20.53 -12.95 -15.07
CA VAL A 176 19.63 -13.92 -15.72
C VAL A 176 18.78 -13.22 -16.80
N PRO A 177 19.37 -12.87 -17.96
CA PRO A 177 18.64 -12.20 -19.04
C PRO A 177 17.46 -13.01 -19.59
N SER A 178 17.46 -14.34 -19.37
CA SER A 178 16.39 -15.25 -19.76
C SER A 178 15.11 -15.08 -18.94
N PHE A 179 15.14 -14.35 -17.81
CA PHE A 179 13.96 -14.10 -16.99
C PHE A 179 12.80 -13.46 -17.79
N LYS A 180 13.12 -12.69 -18.83
CA LYS A 180 12.12 -12.08 -19.74
C LYS A 180 11.24 -13.09 -20.50
N TYR A 181 11.68 -14.34 -20.62
CA TYR A 181 10.94 -15.42 -21.28
C TYR A 181 9.91 -16.11 -20.37
N LEU A 182 9.96 -15.86 -19.06
CA LEU A 182 8.97 -16.38 -18.10
C LEU A 182 7.66 -15.58 -18.11
N ILE A 183 7.62 -14.46 -18.82
CA ILE A 183 6.44 -13.60 -18.92
C ILE A 183 5.42 -14.28 -19.84
N PRO A 184 4.16 -14.49 -19.39
CA PRO A 184 3.10 -15.03 -20.25
C PRO A 184 2.95 -14.21 -21.53
N THR A 185 2.80 -14.89 -22.67
CA THR A 185 2.58 -14.26 -23.99
C THR A 185 1.20 -14.54 -24.55
N THR A 186 0.44 -15.46 -23.93
CA THR A 186 -0.95 -15.76 -24.31
C THR A 186 -1.90 -15.64 -23.11
N GLN A 187 -3.19 -15.43 -23.39
CA GLN A 187 -4.21 -15.38 -22.34
C GLN A 187 -4.28 -16.68 -21.54
N THR A 188 -4.12 -17.83 -22.20
CA THR A 188 -4.11 -19.15 -21.54
C THR A 188 -2.93 -19.28 -20.58
N GLN A 189 -1.72 -18.88 -21.01
CA GLN A 189 -0.54 -18.86 -20.14
C GLN A 189 -0.73 -17.90 -18.95
N TYR A 190 -1.31 -16.72 -19.19
CA TYR A 190 -1.60 -15.77 -18.12
C TYR A 190 -2.58 -16.35 -17.10
N ARG A 191 -3.68 -16.97 -17.54
CA ARG A 191 -4.65 -17.61 -16.65
C ARG A 191 -4.03 -18.73 -15.84
N ALA A 192 -3.23 -19.59 -16.46
CA ALA A 192 -2.51 -20.65 -15.78
C ALA A 192 -1.52 -20.06 -14.73
N ALA A 193 -0.73 -19.06 -15.13
CA ALA A 193 0.21 -18.38 -14.23
C ALA A 193 -0.51 -17.68 -13.06
N ALA A 194 -1.66 -17.06 -13.29
CA ALA A 194 -2.46 -16.44 -12.24
C ALA A 194 -3.01 -17.47 -11.26
N ILE A 195 -3.62 -18.56 -11.76
CA ILE A 195 -4.20 -19.62 -10.90
C ILE A 195 -3.11 -20.31 -10.09
N LEU A 196 -2.04 -20.78 -10.75
CA LEU A 196 -0.93 -21.46 -10.09
C LEU A 196 -0.18 -20.51 -9.16
N GLY A 197 0.02 -19.25 -9.56
CA GLY A 197 0.67 -18.22 -8.77
C GLY A 197 -0.12 -17.90 -7.50
N ILE A 198 -1.43 -17.65 -7.59
CA ILE A 198 -2.28 -17.41 -6.42
C ILE A 198 -2.29 -18.64 -5.51
N GLY A 199 -2.45 -19.85 -6.06
CA GLY A 199 -2.38 -21.08 -5.27
C GLY A 199 -1.06 -21.24 -4.53
N ALA A 200 0.07 -20.98 -5.19
CA ALA A 200 1.38 -21.00 -4.59
C ALA A 200 1.52 -19.95 -3.48
N VAL A 201 1.11 -18.70 -3.74
CA VAL A 201 1.17 -17.61 -2.76
C VAL A 201 0.31 -17.91 -1.54
N ILE A 202 -0.89 -18.49 -1.70
CA ILE A 202 -1.74 -18.91 -0.59
C ILE A 202 -0.99 -19.90 0.31
N MET A 203 -0.40 -20.93 -0.28
CA MET A 203 0.33 -21.94 0.47
C MET A 203 1.60 -21.37 1.13
N THR A 204 2.36 -20.55 0.41
CA THR A 204 3.55 -19.88 0.95
C THR A 204 3.18 -18.95 2.11
N SER A 205 2.12 -18.15 1.97
CA SER A 205 1.58 -17.29 3.04
C SER A 205 1.15 -18.12 4.24
N PHE A 206 0.43 -19.23 4.04
CA PHE A 206 0.01 -20.12 5.13
C PHE A 206 1.22 -20.69 5.90
N PHE A 207 2.20 -21.28 5.20
CA PHE A 207 3.37 -21.88 5.83
C PHE A 207 4.28 -20.85 6.51
N LEU A 208 4.49 -19.68 5.89
CA LEU A 208 5.26 -18.60 6.53
C LEU A 208 4.61 -18.12 7.81
N ARG A 209 3.27 -18.00 7.84
CA ARG A 209 2.51 -17.59 9.03
C ARG A 209 2.57 -18.58 10.20
N LEU A 210 3.03 -19.82 9.98
CA LEU A 210 3.29 -20.76 11.08
C LEU A 210 4.45 -20.31 11.97
N SER A 211 5.49 -19.72 11.37
CA SER A 211 6.70 -19.26 12.07
C SER A 211 6.72 -17.73 12.28
N HIS A 212 6.10 -17.00 11.37
CA HIS A 212 6.02 -15.55 11.33
C HIS A 212 4.55 -15.12 11.24
N PRO A 213 3.79 -15.25 12.34
CA PRO A 213 2.39 -14.84 12.35
C PRO A 213 2.26 -13.33 12.08
N ILE A 214 1.08 -12.92 11.62
CA ILE A 214 0.73 -11.52 11.36
C ILE A 214 0.96 -10.68 12.62
N GLY A 215 1.52 -9.48 12.42
CA GLY A 215 1.97 -8.60 13.49
C GLY A 215 3.44 -8.79 13.90
N ARG A 216 4.14 -9.78 13.35
CA ARG A 216 5.59 -9.93 13.53
C ARG A 216 6.35 -9.29 12.36
N THR A 217 7.06 -8.20 12.65
CA THR A 217 7.98 -7.56 11.70
C THR A 217 9.39 -8.16 11.80
N LEU A 218 10.16 -8.07 10.71
CA LEU A 218 11.57 -8.47 10.70
C LEU A 218 12.51 -7.31 10.39
N PRO A 219 13.43 -6.98 11.31
CA PRO A 219 14.57 -6.12 11.01
C PRO A 219 15.45 -6.70 9.89
N PRO A 220 16.13 -5.85 9.09
CA PRO A 220 16.17 -4.39 9.19
C PRO A 220 15.04 -3.69 8.41
N LEU A 221 14.26 -4.41 7.60
CA LEU A 221 13.24 -3.79 6.73
C LEU A 221 11.93 -3.49 7.46
N GLU A 222 11.70 -4.17 8.58
CA GLU A 222 10.51 -4.05 9.43
C GLU A 222 9.21 -4.33 8.67
N VAL A 223 9.33 -5.19 7.65
CA VAL A 223 8.22 -5.77 6.90
C VAL A 223 7.66 -6.98 7.64
N GLU A 224 6.35 -7.15 7.56
CA GLU A 224 5.68 -8.37 8.02
C GLU A 224 5.83 -9.49 6.99
N LEU A 225 6.65 -10.49 7.30
CA LEU A 225 6.84 -11.65 6.42
C LEU A 225 5.54 -12.39 6.09
N ALA A 226 4.52 -12.26 6.94
CA ALA A 226 3.21 -12.86 6.72
C ALA A 226 2.51 -12.36 5.43
N TYR A 227 2.90 -11.20 4.91
CA TYR A 227 2.34 -10.61 3.68
C TYR A 227 3.35 -10.54 2.52
N THR A 228 4.64 -10.83 2.76
CA THR A 228 5.66 -10.73 1.71
C THR A 228 5.43 -11.62 0.50
N PRO A 229 4.84 -12.84 0.58
CA PRO A 229 4.54 -13.63 -0.61
C PRO A 229 3.64 -12.88 -1.59
N GLN A 230 2.61 -12.20 -1.09
CA GLN A 230 1.74 -11.35 -1.90
C GLN A 230 2.54 -10.22 -2.54
N TYR A 231 3.39 -9.53 -1.77
CA TYR A 231 4.16 -8.39 -2.27
C TYR A 231 5.15 -8.78 -3.36
N VAL A 232 5.84 -9.92 -3.19
CA VAL A 232 6.74 -10.48 -4.21
C VAL A 232 5.96 -10.85 -5.47
N PHE A 233 4.85 -11.57 -5.32
CA PHE A 233 3.99 -11.95 -6.44
C PHE A 233 3.44 -10.73 -7.19
N ALA A 234 2.93 -9.75 -6.45
CA ALA A 234 2.40 -8.51 -7.01
C ALA A 234 3.47 -7.73 -7.77
N TYR A 235 4.66 -7.55 -7.18
CA TYR A 235 5.78 -6.88 -7.83
C TYR A 235 6.20 -7.58 -9.12
N ILE A 236 6.36 -8.91 -9.10
CA ILE A 236 6.69 -9.71 -10.30
C ILE A 236 5.59 -9.57 -11.35
N ALA A 237 4.32 -9.71 -10.97
CA ALA A 237 3.19 -9.52 -11.89
C ALA A 237 3.22 -8.11 -12.52
N GLY A 238 3.56 -7.09 -11.74
CA GLY A 238 3.76 -5.71 -12.19
C GLY A 238 4.84 -5.57 -13.26
N THR A 239 5.99 -6.23 -13.09
CA THR A 239 7.09 -6.18 -14.09
C THR A 239 6.65 -6.71 -15.45
N SER A 240 5.68 -7.64 -15.48
CA SER A 240 5.11 -8.24 -16.69
C SER A 240 3.98 -7.43 -17.34
N MET A 241 3.48 -6.39 -16.65
CA MET A 241 2.23 -5.70 -17.00
C MET A 241 2.20 -5.16 -18.43
N SER A 242 3.33 -4.67 -18.96
CA SER A 242 3.39 -4.14 -20.34
C SER A 242 2.97 -5.16 -21.41
N LYS A 243 3.17 -6.46 -21.14
CA LYS A 243 2.80 -7.57 -22.02
C LYS A 243 1.46 -8.20 -21.64
N THR A 244 1.09 -8.16 -20.37
CA THR A 244 -0.07 -8.88 -19.82
C THR A 244 -1.31 -8.01 -19.59
N GLN A 245 -1.22 -6.69 -19.78
CA GLN A 245 -2.26 -5.71 -19.44
C GLN A 245 -3.66 -6.12 -19.91
N ILE A 246 -3.82 -6.53 -21.17
CA ILE A 246 -5.12 -6.90 -21.72
C ILE A 246 -5.77 -8.11 -21.02
N TRP A 247 -4.98 -8.99 -20.42
CA TRP A 247 -5.48 -10.15 -19.68
C TRP A 247 -5.76 -9.86 -18.20
N ILE A 248 -5.17 -8.79 -17.68
CA ILE A 248 -5.42 -8.28 -16.32
C ILE A 248 -6.77 -7.55 -16.26
N LEU A 249 -7.21 -6.89 -17.34
CA LEU A 249 -8.47 -6.15 -17.31
C LEU A 249 -9.66 -7.08 -17.05
N THR A 250 -10.61 -6.60 -16.25
CA THR A 250 -11.89 -7.28 -15.99
C THR A 250 -13.01 -6.58 -16.75
N PRO A 251 -13.91 -7.32 -17.41
CA PRO A 251 -15.13 -6.73 -17.95
C PRO A 251 -15.97 -6.12 -16.81
N ASP A 252 -16.56 -4.94 -17.06
CA ASP A 252 -17.39 -4.20 -16.10
C ASP A 252 -16.74 -4.05 -14.71
N PRO A 253 -15.72 -3.19 -14.58
CA PRO A 253 -14.97 -3.04 -13.35
C PRO A 253 -15.80 -2.56 -12.16
N ARG A 254 -16.91 -1.83 -12.39
CA ARG A 254 -17.81 -1.37 -11.32
C ARG A 254 -18.54 -2.55 -10.70
N ARG A 255 -19.11 -3.43 -11.52
CA ARG A 255 -19.75 -4.66 -11.04
C ARG A 255 -18.72 -5.59 -10.40
N ALA A 256 -17.53 -5.70 -10.97
CA ALA A 256 -16.45 -6.51 -10.40
C ALA A 256 -16.07 -6.01 -8.99
N LEU A 257 -15.94 -4.70 -8.79
CA LEU A 257 -15.69 -4.11 -7.47
C LEU A 257 -16.80 -4.48 -6.48
N LEU A 258 -18.06 -4.22 -6.85
CA LEU A 258 -19.22 -4.52 -5.99
C LEU A 258 -19.24 -6.00 -5.58
N LEU A 259 -19.14 -6.91 -6.54
CA LEU A 259 -19.17 -8.35 -6.28
C LEU A 259 -17.97 -8.82 -5.46
N SER A 260 -16.77 -8.25 -5.70
CA SER A 260 -15.57 -8.60 -4.93
C SER A 260 -15.69 -8.18 -3.47
N TYR A 261 -16.19 -6.97 -3.20
CA TYR A 261 -16.42 -6.50 -1.83
C TYR A 261 -17.55 -7.27 -1.14
N LEU A 262 -18.69 -7.50 -1.82
CA LEU A 262 -19.79 -8.30 -1.28
C LEU A 262 -19.33 -9.73 -0.97
N GLY A 263 -18.57 -10.35 -1.87
CA GLY A 263 -18.00 -11.68 -1.67
C GLY A 263 -17.02 -11.72 -0.50
N ALA A 264 -16.14 -10.72 -0.37
CA ALA A 264 -15.20 -10.64 0.74
C ALA A 264 -15.91 -10.43 2.10
N ILE A 265 -16.91 -9.56 2.16
CA ILE A 265 -17.72 -9.33 3.36
C ILE A 265 -18.50 -10.59 3.73
N ALA A 266 -19.14 -11.24 2.76
CA ALA A 266 -19.85 -12.50 2.98
C ALA A 266 -18.91 -13.61 3.48
N ALA A 267 -17.72 -13.74 2.90
CA ALA A 267 -16.72 -14.71 3.33
C ALA A 267 -16.26 -14.47 4.77
N LEU A 268 -15.99 -13.21 5.16
CA LEU A 268 -15.66 -12.86 6.54
C LEU A 268 -16.84 -13.09 7.50
N GLY A 269 -18.07 -12.82 7.07
CA GLY A 269 -19.28 -13.10 7.85
C GLY A 269 -19.45 -14.59 8.12
N ILE A 270 -19.32 -15.42 7.08
CA ILE A 270 -19.35 -16.89 7.20
C ILE A 270 -18.21 -17.37 8.10
N ALA A 271 -16.98 -16.90 7.89
CA ALA A 271 -15.84 -17.26 8.73
C ALA A 271 -16.04 -16.88 10.21
N SER A 272 -16.69 -15.74 10.47
CA SER A 272 -17.03 -15.31 11.83
C SER A 272 -18.06 -16.23 12.47
N LEU A 273 -19.03 -16.75 11.71
CA LEU A 273 -20.03 -17.72 12.20
C LEU A 273 -19.42 -19.12 12.43
N VAL A 274 -18.50 -19.54 11.57
CA VAL A 274 -17.89 -20.88 11.60
C VAL A 274 -16.76 -20.97 12.62
N PHE A 275 -15.86 -19.98 12.65
CA PHE A 275 -14.64 -20.01 13.47
C PHE A 275 -14.72 -19.13 14.72
N GLY A 276 -15.68 -18.19 14.77
CA GLY A 276 -15.76 -17.20 15.83
C GLY A 276 -14.57 -16.22 15.85
N PRO A 277 -14.48 -15.37 16.90
CA PRO A 277 -13.31 -14.54 17.14
C PRO A 277 -12.12 -15.43 17.52
N SER A 278 -11.09 -15.45 16.69
CA SER A 278 -9.92 -16.33 16.88
C SER A 278 -8.61 -15.57 16.70
N LYS A 279 -7.59 -15.92 17.48
CA LYS A 279 -6.21 -15.46 17.19
C LYS A 279 -5.59 -16.25 16.03
N GLY A 280 -6.21 -17.36 15.62
CA GLY A 280 -5.72 -18.22 14.54
C GLY A 280 -5.70 -17.55 13.16
N TYR A 281 -6.41 -16.43 12.97
CA TYR A 281 -6.28 -15.64 11.73
C TYR A 281 -4.85 -15.15 11.50
N ALA A 282 -4.08 -14.91 12.57
CA ALA A 282 -2.70 -14.44 12.47
C ALA A 282 -1.73 -15.52 11.99
N GLY A 283 -2.05 -16.80 12.20
CA GLY A 283 -1.18 -17.93 11.86
C GLY A 283 -1.47 -19.19 12.68
N GLY A 284 -0.60 -20.19 12.53
CA GLY A 284 -0.71 -21.49 13.20
C GLY A 284 -1.39 -22.58 12.37
N TRP A 285 -1.23 -23.83 12.81
CA TRP A 285 -1.76 -25.02 12.14
C TRP A 285 -3.28 -25.15 12.34
N SER A 286 -4.06 -24.37 11.59
CA SER A 286 -5.51 -24.35 11.71
C SER A 286 -6.22 -24.02 10.39
N LEU A 287 -7.49 -24.44 10.26
CA LEU A 287 -8.32 -24.10 9.11
C LEU A 287 -8.60 -22.59 9.01
N VAL A 288 -8.70 -21.89 10.14
CA VAL A 288 -8.91 -20.43 10.14
C VAL A 288 -7.68 -19.67 9.61
N ALA A 289 -6.47 -20.15 9.89
CA ALA A 289 -5.23 -19.60 9.33
C ALA A 289 -5.15 -19.85 7.81
N LEU A 290 -5.49 -21.05 7.36
CA LEU A 290 -5.54 -21.39 5.94
C LEU A 290 -6.61 -20.58 5.20
N PHE A 291 -7.79 -20.44 5.81
CA PHE A 291 -8.85 -19.57 5.30
C PHE A 291 -8.34 -18.14 5.15
N TYR A 292 -7.69 -17.56 6.17
CA TYR A 292 -7.21 -16.18 6.08
C TYR A 292 -6.09 -16.00 5.05
N ALA A 293 -5.22 -17.00 4.88
CA ALA A 293 -4.23 -17.01 3.80
C ALA A 293 -4.93 -16.99 2.42
N ALA A 294 -5.91 -17.86 2.20
CA ALA A 294 -6.69 -17.89 0.97
C ALA A 294 -7.46 -16.59 0.75
N PHE A 295 -8.17 -16.11 1.77
CA PHE A 295 -8.96 -14.88 1.76
C PHE A 295 -8.11 -13.67 1.35
N ASN A 296 -6.93 -13.52 1.95
CA ASN A 296 -6.02 -12.42 1.66
C ASN A 296 -5.62 -12.37 0.18
N GLU A 297 -5.17 -13.49 -0.39
CA GLU A 297 -4.68 -13.53 -1.77
C GLU A 297 -5.82 -13.48 -2.80
N VAL A 298 -6.97 -14.09 -2.49
CA VAL A 298 -8.17 -14.01 -3.32
C VAL A 298 -8.69 -12.56 -3.36
N CYS A 299 -8.73 -11.87 -2.22
CA CYS A 299 -9.11 -10.45 -2.18
C CYS A 299 -8.13 -9.57 -2.96
N PHE A 300 -6.81 -9.77 -2.80
CA PHE A 300 -5.81 -9.08 -3.63
C PHE A 300 -6.10 -9.27 -5.11
N TYR A 301 -6.30 -10.51 -5.55
CA TYR A 301 -6.55 -10.80 -6.95
C TYR A 301 -7.83 -10.16 -7.46
N PHE A 302 -8.97 -10.33 -6.78
CA PHE A 302 -10.25 -9.82 -7.29
C PHE A 302 -10.46 -8.32 -7.04
N ILE A 303 -10.28 -7.84 -5.81
CA ILE A 303 -10.45 -6.42 -5.47
C ILE A 303 -9.36 -5.58 -6.15
N GLY A 304 -8.10 -6.05 -6.10
CA GLY A 304 -6.98 -5.35 -6.71
C GLY A 304 -7.12 -5.23 -8.22
N ARG A 305 -7.46 -6.33 -8.90
CA ARG A 305 -7.72 -6.35 -10.35
C ARG A 305 -8.91 -5.47 -10.73
N ALA A 306 -9.98 -5.47 -9.93
CA ALA A 306 -11.15 -4.64 -10.18
C ALA A 306 -10.85 -3.15 -10.03
N TRP A 307 -10.08 -2.74 -9.01
CA TRP A 307 -9.60 -1.36 -8.87
C TRP A 307 -8.69 -0.94 -10.02
N TYR A 308 -7.74 -1.79 -10.40
CA TYR A 308 -6.88 -1.52 -11.55
C TYR A 308 -7.71 -1.29 -12.83
N SER A 309 -8.66 -2.18 -13.10
CA SER A 309 -9.54 -2.09 -14.27
C SER A 309 -10.47 -0.87 -14.20
N PHE A 310 -10.98 -0.52 -13.01
CA PHE A 310 -11.80 0.68 -12.82
C PHE A 310 -11.02 1.95 -13.17
N PHE A 311 -9.78 2.06 -12.70
CA PHE A 311 -8.94 3.22 -13.02
C PHE A 311 -8.57 3.26 -14.50
N HIS A 312 -8.32 2.10 -15.11
CA HIS A 312 -8.02 1.98 -16.54
C HIS A 312 -9.19 2.39 -17.44
N ASP A 313 -10.43 2.00 -17.10
CA ASP A 313 -11.59 2.14 -18.00
C ASP A 313 -12.48 3.36 -17.70
N SER A 314 -12.36 3.98 -16.52
CA SER A 314 -13.21 5.12 -16.15
C SER A 314 -12.66 6.44 -16.69
N GLU A 315 -13.54 7.24 -17.29
CA GLU A 315 -13.19 8.55 -17.85
C GLU A 315 -12.62 9.49 -16.76
N SER A 316 -13.23 9.50 -15.58
CA SER A 316 -12.80 10.34 -14.45
C SER A 316 -11.41 9.98 -13.91
N THR A 317 -10.94 8.75 -14.13
CA THR A 317 -9.65 8.25 -13.62
C THR A 317 -8.57 8.23 -14.69
N THR A 318 -8.93 8.31 -15.96
CA THR A 318 -7.99 8.43 -17.09
C THR A 318 -7.62 9.88 -17.39
N GLN A 319 -8.43 10.84 -16.94
CA GLN A 319 -8.10 12.25 -16.96
C GLN A 319 -7.04 12.62 -15.90
N ARG A 320 -6.23 13.64 -16.19
CA ARG A 320 -5.20 14.13 -15.25
C ARG A 320 -5.82 14.77 -14.01
N TRP A 321 -5.58 14.21 -12.82
CA TRP A 321 -5.95 14.83 -11.53
C TRP A 321 -5.00 15.97 -11.13
N LYS A 322 -4.91 17.02 -11.95
CA LYS A 322 -3.99 18.16 -11.73
C LYS A 322 -2.56 17.67 -11.42
N ASN A 323 -2.03 18.00 -10.25
CA ASN A 323 -0.68 17.64 -9.78
C ASN A 323 -0.71 16.70 -8.56
N THR A 324 -1.83 16.02 -8.28
CA THR A 324 -1.96 15.17 -7.06
C THR A 324 -0.90 14.07 -7.01
N ALA A 325 -0.58 13.45 -8.14
CA ALA A 325 0.43 12.41 -8.26
C ALA A 325 1.87 12.91 -8.05
N ARG A 326 2.15 14.20 -8.31
CA ARG A 326 3.46 14.80 -8.01
C ARG A 326 3.72 14.84 -6.51
N TYR A 327 2.68 15.04 -5.71
CA TYR A 327 2.78 15.23 -4.27
C TYR A 327 2.49 13.95 -3.48
N SER A 328 2.02 12.88 -4.12
CA SER A 328 1.62 11.65 -3.43
C SER A 328 2.77 11.00 -2.67
N TYR A 329 4.00 11.04 -3.20
CA TYR A 329 5.16 10.48 -2.49
C TYR A 329 5.51 11.31 -1.24
N GLY A 330 5.56 12.64 -1.37
CA GLY A 330 5.75 13.52 -0.22
C GLY A 330 4.64 13.36 0.84
N ALA A 331 3.39 13.20 0.42
CA ALA A 331 2.26 12.99 1.33
C ALA A 331 2.43 11.68 2.09
N TYR A 332 2.82 10.60 1.41
CA TYR A 332 3.18 9.35 2.04
C TYR A 332 4.37 9.48 3.02
N LEU A 333 5.36 10.34 2.77
CA LEU A 333 6.46 10.51 3.71
C LEU A 333 6.06 11.22 5.00
N VAL A 334 5.05 12.08 4.98
CA VAL A 334 4.69 12.91 6.15
C VAL A 334 3.41 12.48 6.85
N HIS A 335 2.57 11.64 6.23
CA HIS A 335 1.24 11.34 6.74
C HIS A 335 1.23 10.85 8.18
N GLY A 336 2.23 10.09 8.62
CA GLY A 336 2.27 9.59 10.00
C GLY A 336 2.22 10.70 11.03
N LEU A 337 2.98 11.79 10.83
CA LEU A 337 2.95 12.95 11.73
C LEU A 337 1.60 13.67 11.69
N VAL A 338 1.05 13.87 10.48
CA VAL A 338 -0.24 14.55 10.29
C VAL A 338 -1.38 13.76 10.93
N VAL A 339 -1.43 12.45 10.67
CA VAL A 339 -2.44 11.53 11.20
C VAL A 339 -2.36 11.49 12.73
N VAL A 340 -1.19 11.25 13.32
CA VAL A 340 -1.04 11.18 14.79
C VAL A 340 -1.37 12.52 15.45
N GLY A 341 -0.88 13.64 14.89
CA GLY A 341 -1.21 14.97 15.41
C GLY A 341 -2.72 15.23 15.41
N LEU A 342 -3.41 14.90 14.30
CA LEU A 342 -4.87 15.06 14.21
C LEU A 342 -5.62 14.10 15.14
N GLN A 343 -5.14 12.86 15.32
CA GLN A 343 -5.73 11.92 16.27
C GLN A 343 -5.70 12.48 17.69
N ILE A 344 -4.54 12.99 18.12
CA ILE A 344 -4.37 13.63 19.44
C ILE A 344 -5.27 14.85 19.58
N LEU A 345 -5.30 15.73 18.58
CA LEU A 345 -6.10 16.96 18.61
C LEU A 345 -7.61 16.67 18.66
N VAL A 346 -8.09 15.75 17.81
CA VAL A 346 -9.51 15.37 17.79
C VAL A 346 -9.88 14.69 19.10
N ASP A 347 -9.10 13.73 19.58
CA ASP A 347 -9.33 13.07 20.87
C ASP A 347 -9.32 14.05 22.03
N GLY A 348 -8.43 15.05 22.03
CA GLY A 348 -8.38 16.11 23.03
C GLY A 348 -9.59 17.06 22.97
N ALA A 349 -10.06 17.40 21.77
CA ALA A 349 -11.13 18.37 21.57
C ALA A 349 -12.54 17.82 21.85
N VAL A 350 -12.84 16.60 21.38
CA VAL A 350 -14.19 16.02 21.49
C VAL A 350 -14.29 14.89 22.50
N GLY A 351 -13.16 14.40 23.02
CA GLY A 351 -13.14 13.39 24.06
C GLY A 351 -13.96 12.15 23.73
N GLY A 352 -14.68 11.61 24.72
CA GLY A 352 -15.63 10.51 24.53
C GLY A 352 -16.98 10.91 23.94
N ALA A 353 -17.22 12.20 23.67
CA ALA A 353 -18.52 12.67 23.17
C ALA A 353 -18.77 12.29 21.70
N LEU A 354 -17.70 12.02 20.94
CA LEU A 354 -17.78 11.58 19.55
C LEU A 354 -17.28 10.13 19.42
N ASP A 355 -18.09 9.28 18.78
CA ASP A 355 -17.71 7.89 18.53
C ASP A 355 -16.50 7.77 17.57
N GLY A 356 -15.74 6.68 17.73
CA GLY A 356 -14.51 6.40 16.98
C GLY A 356 -14.69 6.37 15.46
N LEU A 357 -15.87 6.00 14.95
CA LEU A 357 -16.13 5.99 13.51
C LEU A 357 -16.08 7.41 12.93
N PHE A 358 -16.76 8.36 13.59
CA PHE A 358 -16.77 9.75 13.14
C PHE A 358 -15.39 10.39 13.32
N LYS A 359 -14.68 10.07 14.41
CA LYS A 359 -13.29 10.50 14.58
C LYS A 359 -12.39 10.00 13.45
N ALA A 360 -12.48 8.73 13.08
CA ALA A 360 -11.71 8.16 11.98
C ALA A 360 -12.00 8.87 10.64
N ILE A 361 -13.26 9.21 10.38
CA ILE A 361 -13.66 9.96 9.18
C ILE A 361 -13.09 11.38 9.17
N ILE A 362 -13.23 12.11 10.29
CA ILE A 362 -12.72 13.49 10.42
C ILE A 362 -11.19 13.51 10.30
N VAL A 363 -10.50 12.67 11.08
CA VAL A 363 -9.04 12.53 11.04
C VAL A 363 -8.60 12.12 9.64
N GLY A 364 -9.25 11.15 9.01
CA GLY A 364 -8.90 10.67 7.67
C GLY A 364 -9.02 11.76 6.62
N GLY A 365 -10.14 12.48 6.57
CA GLY A 365 -10.37 13.56 5.61
C GLY A 365 -9.36 14.71 5.79
N LEU A 366 -9.17 15.17 7.03
CA LEU A 366 -8.21 16.22 7.35
C LEU A 366 -6.76 15.77 7.10
N ALA A 367 -6.43 14.52 7.40
CA ALA A 367 -5.08 13.99 7.21
C ALA A 367 -4.71 13.87 5.73
N VAL A 368 -5.65 13.50 4.86
CA VAL A 368 -5.42 13.49 3.41
C VAL A 368 -5.08 14.90 2.92
N LEU A 369 -5.90 15.89 3.28
CA LEU A 369 -5.67 17.28 2.89
C LEU A 369 -4.36 17.84 3.47
N GLY A 370 -4.13 17.63 4.78
CA GLY A 370 -2.95 18.09 5.48
C GLY A 370 -1.65 17.46 4.96
N SER A 371 -1.68 16.17 4.62
CA SER A 371 -0.51 15.48 4.07
C SER A 371 -0.15 15.98 2.67
N TRP A 372 -1.16 16.24 1.82
CA TRP A 372 -0.91 16.84 0.50
C TRP A 372 -0.45 18.29 0.61
N ALA A 373 -1.02 19.09 1.51
CA ALA A 373 -0.58 20.46 1.75
C ALA A 373 0.89 20.50 2.19
N LEU A 374 1.29 19.66 3.15
CA LEU A 374 2.68 19.57 3.59
C LEU A 374 3.61 19.04 2.49
N ALA A 375 3.13 18.09 1.67
CA ALA A 375 3.90 17.60 0.53
C ALA A 375 4.17 18.69 -0.52
N VAL A 376 3.22 19.59 -0.77
CA VAL A 376 3.44 20.77 -1.64
C VAL A 376 4.58 21.63 -1.11
N VAL A 377 4.60 21.89 0.20
CA VAL A 377 5.68 22.65 0.85
C VAL A 377 7.02 21.92 0.70
N LEU A 378 7.08 20.63 1.00
CA LEU A 378 8.31 19.83 0.90
C LEU A 378 8.87 19.78 -0.52
N VAL A 379 8.03 19.54 -1.52
CA VAL A 379 8.44 19.48 -2.93
C VAL A 379 8.89 20.86 -3.45
N SER A 380 8.43 21.94 -2.82
CA SER A 380 8.86 23.31 -3.15
C SER A 380 10.29 23.61 -2.67
N ILE A 381 10.82 22.86 -1.70
CA ILE A 381 12.21 22.99 -1.25
C ILE A 381 13.13 22.36 -2.31
N PRO A 382 14.05 23.11 -2.97
CA PRO A 382 14.75 22.63 -4.16
C PRO A 382 15.57 21.35 -3.97
N LEU A 383 16.20 21.18 -2.81
CA LEU A 383 16.97 19.96 -2.50
C LEU A 383 16.06 18.76 -2.24
N VAL A 384 14.94 18.97 -1.54
CA VAL A 384 13.99 17.91 -1.19
C VAL A 384 13.20 17.48 -2.42
N GLY A 385 12.62 18.42 -3.17
CA GLY A 385 11.85 18.12 -4.39
C GLY A 385 12.65 17.53 -5.55
N ARG A 386 13.99 17.52 -5.48
CA ARG A 386 14.82 16.72 -6.41
C ARG A 386 14.87 15.25 -6.04
N ILE A 387 14.72 14.94 -4.75
CA ILE A 387 14.77 13.59 -4.20
C ILE A 387 13.37 12.95 -4.26
N ILE A 388 12.35 13.67 -3.80
CA ILE A 388 10.98 13.15 -3.62
C ILE A 388 10.01 13.60 -4.71
#